data_AF-A0A930QH25-F1
#
_entry.id   AF-A0A930QH25-F1
#
_cell.length_a   1.000
_cell.length_b   1.000
_cell.length_c   1.000
_cell.angle_alpha   90.00
_cell.angle_beta   90.00
_cell.angle_gamma   90.00
#
_symmetry.space_group_name_H-M   'P 1'
#
loop_
_entity.id
_entity.type
_entity.pdbx_description
1 polymer ?
#
loop_
_entity_poly.entity_id
_entity_poly.type
_entity_poly.pdbx_seq_one_letter_code
_entity_poly.pdbx_strand_id
1 'polypeptide(L)'
;IPASGLAMREAYRAYDFAAVRPFTIETRIEGRRGCRCGEVLRGAILPKECALFGRACVPEHAVGPCMVSVEGTCAAWYKYGGGRFHYGA
;
A
#
# COMPACT_ATOMS: atom_id res chain seq x y z
N ILE A 1 -5.08 -4.94 -13.23
CA ILE A 1 -3.92 -5.21 -14.12
C ILE A 1 -4.06 -6.66 -14.61
N PRO A 2 -4.27 -6.90 -15.91
CA PRO A 2 -4.41 -8.27 -16.45
C PRO A 2 -3.18 -9.13 -16.15
N ALA A 3 -3.37 -10.43 -15.91
CA ALA A 3 -2.30 -11.41 -15.69
C ALA A 3 -1.22 -11.00 -14.64
N SER A 4 -1.61 -10.27 -13.58
CA SER A 4 -0.70 -9.78 -12.54
C SER A 4 -0.73 -10.56 -11.23
N GLY A 5 -1.71 -11.43 -11.04
CA GLY A 5 -1.84 -12.30 -9.87
C GLY A 5 -1.31 -13.70 -10.13
N LEU A 6 -1.01 -14.41 -9.05
CA LEU A 6 -0.67 -15.83 -9.06
C LEU A 6 -1.69 -16.62 -8.24
N ALA A 7 -1.93 -17.86 -8.64
CA ALA A 7 -2.73 -18.85 -7.92
C ALA A 7 -1.94 -20.16 -7.81
N MET A 8 -2.26 -20.97 -6.80
CA MET A 8 -1.66 -22.30 -6.67
C MET A 8 -2.03 -23.17 -7.86
N ARG A 9 -1.08 -23.97 -8.36
CA ARG A 9 -1.37 -24.99 -9.38
C ARG A 9 -2.23 -26.10 -8.75
N GLU A 10 -3.00 -26.81 -9.57
CA GLU A 10 -3.91 -27.87 -9.10
C GLU A 10 -3.21 -28.94 -8.24
N ALA A 11 -1.99 -29.32 -8.58
CA ALA A 11 -1.19 -30.27 -7.79
C ALA A 11 -0.92 -29.81 -6.34
N TYR A 12 -1.04 -28.51 -6.05
CA TYR A 12 -0.85 -27.91 -4.73
C TYR A 12 -2.16 -27.40 -4.11
N ARG A 13 -3.33 -27.75 -4.67
CA ARG A 13 -4.64 -27.29 -4.19
C ARG A 13 -4.88 -27.55 -2.70
N ALA A 14 -4.34 -28.64 -2.17
CA ALA A 14 -4.45 -28.98 -0.74
C ALA A 14 -3.79 -27.96 0.20
N TYR A 15 -2.92 -27.08 -0.31
CA TYR A 15 -2.25 -26.02 0.44
C TYR A 15 -2.89 -24.64 0.24
N ASP A 16 -3.86 -24.51 -0.68
CA ASP A 16 -4.60 -23.27 -0.88
C ASP A 16 -5.78 -23.22 0.09
N PHE A 17 -5.70 -22.34 1.09
CA PHE A 17 -6.74 -22.21 2.11
C PHE A 17 -8.11 -21.86 1.50
N ALA A 18 -8.17 -21.00 0.49
CA ALA A 18 -9.44 -20.63 -0.13
C ALA A 18 -10.07 -21.80 -0.90
N ALA A 19 -9.25 -22.72 -1.42
CA ALA A 19 -9.74 -23.94 -2.06
C ALA A 19 -10.21 -25.00 -1.04
N VAL A 20 -9.51 -25.11 0.10
CA VAL A 20 -9.78 -26.12 1.14
C VAL A 20 -10.92 -25.69 2.07
N ARG A 21 -11.09 -24.39 2.29
CA ARG A 21 -12.13 -23.78 3.12
C ARG A 21 -12.69 -22.55 2.41
N PRO A 22 -13.62 -22.73 1.45
CA PRO A 22 -14.24 -21.60 0.77
C PRO A 22 -14.98 -20.68 1.74
N PHE A 23 -14.78 -19.37 1.58
CA PHE A 23 -15.44 -18.35 2.37
C PHE A 23 -15.79 -17.15 1.50
N THR A 24 -16.88 -16.47 1.85
CA THR A 24 -17.32 -15.25 1.16
C THR A 24 -16.90 -14.06 2.00
N ILE A 25 -16.22 -13.10 1.39
CA ILE A 25 -15.90 -11.82 2.01
C ILE A 25 -16.78 -10.76 1.38
N GLU A 26 -17.49 -9.99 2.21
CA GLU A 26 -18.11 -8.75 1.74
C GLU A 26 -17.02 -7.69 1.54
N THR A 27 -16.74 -7.36 0.29
CA THR A 27 -15.74 -6.32 -0.02
C THR A 27 -16.36 -4.94 0.14
N ARG A 28 -16.37 -4.41 1.37
CA ARG A 28 -16.65 -2.99 1.61
C ARG A 28 -15.35 -2.21 1.60
N ILE A 29 -15.02 -1.61 0.46
CA ILE A 29 -13.87 -0.70 0.35
C ILE A 29 -14.32 0.68 0.83
N GLU A 30 -14.24 0.93 2.13
CA GLU A 30 -14.26 2.30 2.62
C GLU A 30 -12.91 2.94 2.31
N GLY A 31 -12.89 3.80 1.29
CA GLY A 31 -11.70 4.61 1.01
C GLY A 31 -11.30 5.38 2.26
N ARG A 32 -10.05 5.23 2.72
CA ARG A 32 -9.55 6.01 3.86
C ARG A 32 -9.52 7.47 3.45
N ARG A 33 -10.49 8.26 3.94
CA ARG A 33 -10.75 9.63 3.50
C ARG A 33 -9.46 10.46 3.51
N GLY A 34 -9.13 11.07 2.37
CA GLY A 34 -7.95 11.92 2.20
C GLY A 34 -6.63 11.21 1.92
N CYS A 35 -6.56 9.87 2.05
CA CYS A 35 -5.34 9.12 1.74
C CYS A 35 -5.09 9.05 0.23
N ARG A 36 -3.93 9.52 -0.23
CA ARG A 36 -3.52 9.51 -1.64
C ARG A 36 -2.53 8.38 -1.99
N CYS A 37 -2.50 7.29 -1.23
CA CYS A 37 -1.56 6.17 -1.47
C CYS A 37 -1.66 5.60 -2.90
N GLY A 38 -2.84 5.53 -3.49
CA GLY A 38 -3.01 5.05 -4.86
C GLY A 38 -2.38 5.96 -5.93
N GLU A 39 -2.21 7.25 -5.65
CA GLU A 39 -1.48 8.19 -6.53
C GLU A 39 0.03 8.06 -6.34
N VAL A 40 0.47 7.91 -5.08
CA VAL A 40 1.88 7.64 -4.75
C VAL A 40 2.35 6.33 -5.40
N LEU A 41 1.56 5.25 -5.31
CA LEU A 41 1.90 3.96 -5.90
C LEU A 41 1.97 3.98 -7.44
N ARG A 42 1.23 4.89 -8.08
CA ARG A 42 1.30 5.12 -9.53
C ARG A 42 2.43 6.05 -9.94
N GLY A 43 3.18 6.61 -8.98
CA GLY A 43 4.18 7.63 -9.24
C GLY A 43 3.59 8.97 -9.71
N ALA A 44 2.30 9.21 -9.51
CA ALA A 44 1.63 10.44 -9.95
C ALA A 44 1.92 11.62 -9.01
N ILE A 45 2.23 11.35 -7.75
CA ILE A 45 2.63 12.34 -6.75
C ILE A 45 3.72 11.77 -5.83
N LEU A 46 4.51 12.65 -5.23
CA LEU A 46 5.39 12.35 -4.12
C LEU A 46 4.62 12.35 -2.79
N PRO A 47 5.10 11.62 -1.76
CA PRO A 47 4.43 11.61 -0.45
C PRO A 47 4.19 13.00 0.14
N LYS A 48 5.11 13.94 -0.04
CA LYS A 48 4.98 15.34 0.42
C LYS A 48 3.82 16.13 -0.22
N GLU A 49 3.29 15.66 -1.34
CA GLU A 49 2.12 16.25 -2.02
C GLU A 49 0.79 15.68 -1.49
N CYS A 50 0.84 14.67 -0.62
CA CYS A 50 -0.30 14.22 0.15
C CYS A 50 -0.47 15.11 1.39
N ALA A 51 -1.62 15.77 1.53
CA ALA A 51 -1.90 16.68 2.65
C ALA A 51 -1.83 16.01 4.04
N LEU A 52 -1.95 14.68 4.10
CA LEU A 52 -1.87 13.92 5.35
C LEU A 52 -0.43 13.54 5.72
N PHE A 53 0.49 13.49 4.77
CA PHE A 53 1.85 12.96 4.97
C PHE A 53 2.63 13.79 6.00
N GLY A 54 3.21 13.11 7.00
CA GLY A 54 3.99 13.72 8.06
C GLY A 54 3.17 14.59 9.02
N ARG A 55 1.84 14.60 8.87
CA ARG A 55 0.89 15.32 9.73
C ARG A 55 -0.03 14.31 10.40
N ALA A 56 -1.22 14.12 9.85
CA ALA A 56 -2.18 13.14 10.32
C ALA A 56 -1.77 11.69 10.00
N CYS A 57 -0.90 11.48 9.01
CA CYS A 57 -0.38 10.18 8.61
C CYS A 57 1.12 10.13 8.93
N VAL A 58 1.44 9.43 10.01
CA VAL A 58 2.81 9.14 10.53
C VAL A 58 2.89 7.64 10.89
N PRO A 59 4.07 7.04 11.11
CA PRO A 59 4.20 5.61 11.39
C PRO A 59 3.33 5.11 12.55
N GLU A 60 3.25 5.89 13.63
CA GLU A 60 2.49 5.57 14.84
C GLU A 60 0.96 5.67 14.61
N HIS A 61 0.54 6.51 13.66
CA HIS A 61 -0.86 6.79 13.33
C HIS A 61 -1.07 6.74 11.81
N ALA A 62 -0.80 5.57 11.23
CA ALA A 62 -0.76 5.40 9.78
C ALA A 62 -2.15 5.42 9.13
N VAL A 63 -2.47 6.49 8.39
CA VAL A 63 -3.73 6.63 7.63
C VAL A 63 -3.70 5.85 6.31
N GLY A 64 -2.58 5.31 5.86
CA GLY A 64 -2.51 4.58 4.58
C GLY A 64 -1.54 3.42 4.60
N PRO A 65 -1.73 2.39 3.75
CA PRO A 65 -0.84 1.22 3.72
C PRO A 65 0.61 1.60 3.37
N CYS A 66 0.82 2.65 2.56
CA CYS A 66 2.18 3.12 2.24
C CYS A 66 2.92 3.71 3.45
N MET A 67 2.24 4.03 4.56
CA MET A 67 2.88 4.46 5.81
C MET A 67 3.06 3.29 6.81
N VAL A 68 2.31 2.19 6.64
CA VAL A 68 2.42 0.98 7.47
C VAL A 68 3.56 0.08 6.99
N SER A 69 3.64 -0.14 5.68
CA SER A 69 4.62 -1.06 5.10
C SER A 69 6.03 -0.51 5.25
N VAL A 70 6.98 -1.39 5.62
CA VAL A 70 8.42 -1.07 5.65
C VAL A 70 8.98 -0.75 4.26
N GLU A 71 8.35 -1.29 3.21
CA GLU A 71 8.64 -0.99 1.80
C GLU A 71 7.76 0.15 1.25
N GLY A 72 6.88 0.70 2.08
CA GLY A 72 5.95 1.75 1.67
C GLY A 72 6.68 3.06 1.39
N THR A 73 6.40 3.66 0.22
CA THR A 73 7.03 4.92 -0.19
C THR A 73 6.85 6.03 0.83
N CYS A 74 5.67 6.12 1.48
CA CYS A 74 5.44 7.13 2.51
C CYS A 74 6.29 6.84 3.77
N ALA A 75 6.35 5.60 4.25
CA ALA A 75 7.20 5.25 5.39
C ALA A 75 8.69 5.53 5.11
N ALA A 76 9.17 5.16 3.93
CA ALA A 76 10.54 5.43 3.50
C ALA A 76 10.83 6.94 3.42
N TRP A 77 9.93 7.73 2.83
CA TRP A 77 10.05 9.18 2.77
C TRP A 77 9.99 9.84 4.15
N TYR A 78 9.17 9.34 5.06
CA TYR A 78 9.09 9.86 6.41
C TYR A 78 10.40 9.61 7.17
N LYS A 79 10.98 8.41 7.01
CA LYS A 79 12.21 8.01 7.69
C LYS A 79 13.47 8.69 7.14
N TYR A 80 13.56 8.89 5.82
CA TYR A 80 14.81 9.30 5.16
C TYR A 80 14.69 10.56 4.29
N GLY A 81 13.48 10.99 3.94
CA GLY A 81 13.23 12.08 2.98
C GLY A 81 13.43 13.48 3.56
N GLY A 82 13.76 13.60 4.85
CA GLY A 82 13.92 14.87 5.57
C GLY A 82 15.15 15.71 5.22
N GLY A 83 15.85 15.48 4.09
CA GLY A 83 16.86 16.47 3.68
C GLY A 83 17.87 16.20 2.58
N ARG A 84 17.92 15.07 1.85
CA ARG A 84 19.01 14.85 0.86
C ARG A 84 18.67 14.07 -0.41
N PHE A 85 17.41 13.67 -0.62
CA PHE A 85 17.05 12.81 -1.77
C PHE A 85 16.07 13.53 -2.72
N HIS A 86 16.59 13.94 -3.88
CA HIS A 86 15.80 14.45 -5.00
C HIS A 86 15.79 13.38 -6.09
N TYR A 87 14.66 12.71 -6.28
CA TYR A 87 14.51 11.75 -7.38
C TYR A 87 14.31 12.52 -8.69
N GLY A 88 15.25 12.41 -9.63
CA GLY A 88 15.16 13.06 -10.94
C GLY A 88 15.62 14.53 -11.00
N ALA A 89 16.47 14.97 -10.07
CA ALA A 89 17.33 16.13 -10.28
C ALA A 89 18.62 15.70 -11.00
#